data_AF-A0A7C3XT74-F1
#
_entry.id   AF-A0A7C3XT74-F1
#
_cell.length_a   1.000
_cell.length_b   1.000
_cell.length_c   1.000
_cell.angle_alpha   90.00
_cell.angle_beta   90.00
_cell.angle_gamma   90.00
#
_symmetry.space_group_name_H-M   'P 1'
#
loop_
_entity.id
_entity.type
_entity.pdbx_description
1 polymer ?
#
loop_
_entity_poly.entity_id
_entity_poly.type
_entity_poly.pdbx_seq_one_letter_code
_entity_poly.pdbx_strand_id
1 'polypeptide(L)' 'MENRSRLMSNWNSTKKKLKKRFTFLTEEDLLLQAGKQDEMLARLESKLGKNKQQLLRYITSL' A
#
# COMPACT_ATOMS: atom_id res chain seq x y z
N MET A 1 -13.33 8.39 -4.98
CA MET A 1 -13.21 7.26 -4.03
C MET A 1 -12.74 5.95 -4.70
N GLU A 2 -12.66 5.89 -6.04
CA GLU A 2 -12.39 4.65 -6.80
C GLU A 2 -11.00 4.02 -6.59
N ASN A 3 -9.98 4.82 -6.24
CA ASN A 3 -8.60 4.33 -6.15
C ASN A 3 -8.36 3.34 -5.01
N ARG A 4 -9.10 3.45 -3.90
CA ARG A 4 -8.92 2.56 -2.72
C ARG A 4 -9.47 1.15 -2.99
N SER A 5 -10.65 1.05 -3.59
CA SER A 5 -11.25 -0.25 -3.94
C SER A 5 -10.45 -0.97 -5.02
N ARG A 6 -9.97 -0.24 -6.04
CA ARG A 6 -9.06 -0.80 -7.06
C ARG A 6 -7.73 -1.27 -6.47
N LEU A 7 -7.17 -0.50 -5.54
CA LEU A 7 -5.95 -0.88 -4.81
C LEU A 7 -6.14 -2.19 -4.06
N MET A 8 -7.27 -2.38 -3.37
CA MET A 8 -7.56 -3.64 -2.69
C MET A 8 -7.69 -4.81 -3.65
N SER A 9 -8.43 -4.61 -4.75
CA SER A 9 -8.63 -5.66 -5.76
C SER A 9 -7.30 -6.14 -6.36
N ASN A 10 -6.30 -5.26 -6.49
CA ASN A 10 -4.99 -5.59 -7.03
C ASN A 10 -3.88 -5.68 -5.96
N TRP A 11 -4.25 -5.72 -4.67
CA TRP A 11 -3.29 -5.53 -3.57
C TRP A 11 -2.16 -6.55 -3.59
N ASN A 12 -2.44 -7.81 -3.92
CA ASN A 12 -1.43 -8.87 -3.98
C ASN A 12 -0.33 -8.57 -5.02
N SER A 13 -0.70 -7.98 -6.16
CA SER A 13 0.25 -7.58 -7.20
C SER A 13 1.03 -6.33 -6.78
N THR A 14 0.32 -5.33 -6.24
CA THR A 14 0.91 -4.12 -5.67
C THR A 14 1.91 -4.44 -4.57
N LYS A 15 1.57 -5.34 -3.62
CA LYS A 15 2.44 -5.81 -2.54
C LYS A 15 3.76 -6.36 -3.08
N LYS A 16 3.71 -7.21 -4.12
CA LYS A 16 4.93 -7.74 -4.76
C LYS A 16 5.79 -6.63 -5.37
N LYS A 17 5.19 -5.65 -6.05
CA LYS A 17 5.91 -4.51 -6.63
C LYS A 17 6.51 -3.61 -5.54
N LEU A 18 5.77 -3.36 -4.46
CA LEU A 18 6.23 -2.59 -3.30
C LEU A 18 7.40 -3.29 -2.60
N LYS A 19 7.33 -4.60 -2.33
CA LYS A 19 8.47 -5.36 -1.75
C LYS A 19 9.72 -5.30 -2.64
N LYS A 20 9.54 -5.35 -3.96
CA LYS A 20 10.67 -5.24 -4.92
C LYS A 20 11.30 -3.84 -4.92
N ARG A 21 10.49 -2.78 -4.77
CA ARG A 21 10.95 -1.39 -4.78
C ARG A 21 11.50 -0.93 -3.43
N PHE A 22 10.89 -1.40 -2.35
CA PHE A 22 11.23 -1.04 -0.98
C PHE A 22 11.64 -2.30 -0.24
N THR A 23 12.93 -2.62 -0.28
CA THR A 23 13.52 -3.82 0.35
C THR A 23 13.38 -3.83 1.87
N PHE A 24 13.13 -2.66 2.47
CA PHE A 24 12.86 -2.49 3.90
C PHE A 24 11.40 -2.74 4.31
N LEU A 25 10.47 -2.87 3.34
CA LEU A 25 9.09 -3.22 3.66
C LEU A 25 8.98 -4.71 3.95
N THR A 26 8.43 -5.02 5.12
CA THR A 26 8.18 -6.40 5.53
C THR A 26 6.82 -6.90 5.04
N GLU A 27 6.55 -8.19 5.25
CA GLU A 27 5.21 -8.72 4.98
C GLU A 27 4.15 -8.16 5.91
N GLU A 28 4.53 -7.85 7.13
CA GLU A 28 3.65 -7.27 8.15
C GLU A 28 3.26 -5.83 7.80
N ASP A 29 4.20 -5.05 7.24
CA ASP A 29 3.93 -3.69 6.75
C ASP A 29 2.92 -3.69 5.58
N LEU A 30 2.87 -4.78 4.82
CA LEU A 30 2.04 -4.95 3.62
C LEU A 30 0.83 -5.88 3.86
N LEU A 31 0.57 -6.23 5.12
CA LEU A 31 -0.51 -7.11 5.48
C LEU A 31 -1.85 -6.36 5.41
N LEU A 32 -2.68 -6.74 4.45
CA LEU A 32 -4.03 -6.23 4.31
C LEU A 32 -5.01 -7.21 4.95
N GLN A 33 -5.50 -6.86 6.13
CA GLN A 33 -6.61 -7.59 6.76
C GLN A 33 -7.94 -6.92 6.40
N ALA A 34 -9.00 -7.70 6.28
CA ALA A 34 -10.34 -7.18 6.03
C ALA A 34 -10.73 -6.15 7.10
N GLY A 35 -11.17 -4.96 6.68
CA GLY A 35 -11.49 -3.85 7.59
C GLY A 35 -10.29 -3.05 8.11
N LYS A 36 -9.04 -3.48 7.87
CA LYS A 36 -7.81 -2.79 8.34
C LYS A 36 -7.04 -2.07 7.23
N GLN A 37 -7.74 -1.63 6.19
CA GLN A 37 -7.11 -0.91 5.08
C GLN A 37 -6.46 0.39 5.52
N ASP A 38 -7.16 1.17 6.35
CA ASP A 38 -6.65 2.46 6.82
C ASP A 38 -5.42 2.30 7.72
N GLU A 39 -5.37 1.25 8.55
CA GLU A 39 -4.18 0.93 9.35
C GLU A 39 -2.97 0.57 8.48
N MET A 40 -3.16 -0.30 7.49
CA MET A 40 -2.11 -0.67 6.55
C MET A 40 -1.59 0.56 5.77
N LEU A 41 -2.51 1.41 5.29
CA LEU A 41 -2.13 2.64 4.59
C LEU A 41 -1.37 3.60 5.51
N ALA A 42 -1.79 3.78 6.77
CA ALA A 42 -1.10 4.63 7.74
C ALA A 42 0.32 4.13 8.08
N ARG A 43 0.50 2.82 8.18
CA ARG A 43 1.83 2.20 8.34
C ARG A 43 2.73 2.50 7.14
N LEU A 44 2.19 2.34 5.93
CA LEU A 44 2.93 2.63 4.70
C LEU A 44 3.25 4.11 4.55
N GLU A 45 2.35 5.03 4.92
CA GLU A 45 2.65 6.46 4.95
C GLU A 45 3.86 6.74 5.84
N SER A 46 3.85 6.18 7.06
CA SER A 46 4.94 6.37 8.03
C SER A 46 6.25 5.76 7.57
N LYS A 47 6.21 4.53 7.02
CA LYS A 47 7.41 3.80 6.54
C LYS A 47 8.00 4.42 5.28
N LEU A 48 7.16 4.93 4.37
CA LEU A 48 7.60 5.47 3.09
C LEU A 48 7.83 6.99 3.13
N GLY A 49 7.47 7.64 4.23
CA GLY A 49 7.53 9.10 4.39
C GLY A 49 6.69 9.83 3.35
N LYS A 50 5.58 9.23 2.92
CA LYS A 50 4.71 9.77 1.85
C LYS A 50 3.31 9.97 2.40
N ASN A 51 2.65 11.04 1.97
CA ASN A 51 1.24 11.25 2.29
C ASN A 51 0.36 10.24 1.53
N LYS A 52 -0.81 9.95 2.10
CA LYS A 52 -1.85 9.01 1.60
C LYS A 52 -2.12 9.20 0.12
N GLN A 53 -2.22 10.45 -0.33
CA GLN A 53 -2.45 10.78 -1.75
C GLN A 53 -1.27 10.41 -2.65
N GLN A 54 -0.04 10.69 -2.21
CA GLN A 54 1.17 10.33 -2.97
C GLN A 54 1.33 8.81 -3.02
N LEU A 55 1.08 8.13 -1.89
CA LEU A 55 1.12 6.68 -1.81
C LEU A 55 0.07 6.04 -2.73
N LEU A 56 -1.17 6.52 -2.68
CA LEU A 56 -2.25 6.05 -3.56
C LEU A 56 -1.90 6.30 -5.03
N ARG A 57 -1.43 7.50 -5.40
CA ARG A 57 -1.03 7.80 -6.77
C ARG A 57 0.12 6.90 -7.23
N TYR A 58 1.12 6.69 -6.37
CA TYR A 58 2.23 5.78 -6.64
C TYR A 58 1.72 4.37 -6.90
N ILE A 59 0.86 3.84 -6.03
CA ILE A 59 0.30 2.50 -6.14
C ILE A 59 -0.59 2.35 -7.37
N THR A 60 -1.41 3.34 -7.70
CA THR A 60 -2.25 3.34 -8.89
C THR A 60 -1.42 3.43 -10.18
N SER A 61 -0.22 4.00 -10.11
CA SER A 61 0.73 4.08 -11.24
C SER A 61 1.57 2.81 -11.43
N LEU A 62 1.51 1.84 -10.51
CA LEU A 62 2.31 0.61 -10.55
C LEU A 62 1.70 -0.48 -11.43
#